data_AF-A0A949YDI8-F1
#
_entry.id   AF-A0A949YDI8-F1
#
_cell.length_a   1.000
_cell.length_b   1.000
_cell.length_c   1.000
_cell.angle_alpha   90.00
_cell.angle_beta   90.00
_cell.angle_gamma   90.00
#
_symmetry.space_group_name_H-M   'P 1'
#
loop_
_entity.id
_entity.type
_entity.pdbx_description
1 polymer ?
#
loop_
_entity_poly.entity_id
_entity_poly.type
_entity_poly.pdbx_seq_one_letter_code
_entity_poly.pdbx_strand_id
1 'polypeptide(L)'
;MAKSALEAVQDAEALVLATEWPEFSEVDLTEVNQRMRMPIVFDGRNLFDPATMRDLGFQYFGIGRPLAEPSNSYRNGNGTSTRGDPVALRSK
;
A
#
# COMPACT_ATOMS: atom_id res chain seq x y z
N MET A 1 -15.59 16.27 -5.55
CA MET A 1 -14.93 15.19 -6.33
C MET A 1 -13.48 15.57 -6.44
N ALA A 2 -12.57 14.62 -6.24
CA ALA A 2 -11.15 14.85 -6.45
C ALA A 2 -10.87 15.17 -7.93
N LYS A 3 -9.91 16.03 -8.18
CA LYS A 3 -9.50 16.47 -9.53
C LYS A 3 -8.16 15.86 -9.98
N SER A 4 -7.51 15.11 -9.10
CA SER A 4 -6.25 14.40 -9.38
C SER A 4 -6.13 13.14 -8.53
N ALA A 5 -5.22 12.25 -8.91
CA ALA A 5 -4.89 11.06 -8.13
C ALA A 5 -4.41 11.41 -6.70
N LEU A 6 -3.59 12.47 -6.58
CA LEU A 6 -3.08 12.92 -5.28
C LEU A 6 -4.16 13.50 -4.36
N GLU A 7 -5.18 14.18 -4.91
CA GLU A 7 -6.33 14.64 -4.12
C GLU A 7 -7.21 13.45 -3.70
N ALA A 8 -7.31 12.41 -4.55
CA ALA A 8 -8.14 11.24 -4.27
C ALA A 8 -7.63 10.41 -3.08
N VAL A 9 -6.32 10.44 -2.81
CA VAL A 9 -5.70 9.68 -1.70
C VAL A 9 -5.59 10.47 -0.40
N GLN A 10 -6.00 11.75 -0.39
CA GLN A 10 -5.94 12.60 0.79
C GLN A 10 -6.77 12.01 1.93
N ASP A 11 -6.11 11.73 3.07
CA ASP A 11 -6.69 11.12 4.26
C ASP A 11 -7.33 9.73 4.03
N ALA A 12 -7.09 9.12 2.87
CA ALA A 12 -7.63 7.82 2.54
C ALA A 12 -6.99 6.72 3.38
N GLU A 13 -7.80 5.72 3.74
CA GLU A 13 -7.34 4.51 4.43
C GLU A 13 -6.90 3.41 3.47
N ALA A 14 -7.39 3.45 2.23
CA ALA A 14 -7.03 2.51 1.18
C ALA A 14 -7.13 3.17 -0.20
N LEU A 15 -6.25 2.75 -1.11
CA LEU A 15 -6.27 3.05 -2.54
C LEU A 15 -6.60 1.76 -3.30
N VAL A 16 -7.54 1.85 -4.24
CA VAL A 16 -7.85 0.76 -5.17
C VAL A 16 -7.49 1.19 -6.60
N LEU A 17 -6.52 0.51 -7.20
CA LEU A 17 -6.12 0.73 -8.58
C LEU A 17 -6.88 -0.24 -9.49
N ALA A 18 -7.93 0.27 -10.13
CA ALA A 18 -8.82 -0.51 -11.00
C ALA A 18 -8.42 -0.47 -12.48
N THR A 19 -7.66 0.54 -12.90
CA THR A 19 -7.23 0.74 -14.28
C THR A 19 -5.75 1.16 -14.34
N GLU A 20 -5.08 0.84 -15.44
CA GLU A 20 -3.64 1.03 -15.65
C GLU A 20 -3.30 2.29 -16.45
N TRP A 21 -3.98 3.41 -16.19
CA TRP A 21 -3.69 4.65 -16.90
C TRP A 21 -2.22 5.09 -16.69
N PRO A 22 -1.51 5.54 -17.75
CA PRO A 22 -0.09 5.90 -17.64
C PRO A 22 0.22 6.90 -16.53
N GLU A 23 -0.68 7.85 -16.28
CA GLU A 23 -0.57 8.85 -15.21
C GLU A 23 -0.42 8.23 -13.80
N PHE A 24 -0.92 7.02 -13.56
CA PHE A 24 -0.78 6.32 -12.29
C PHE A 24 0.58 5.63 -12.17
N SER A 25 1.22 5.27 -13.28
CA SER A 25 2.56 4.67 -13.27
C SER A 25 3.67 5.67 -13.00
N GLU A 26 3.39 6.96 -13.26
CA GLU A 26 4.33 8.07 -13.11
C GLU A 26 4.13 8.85 -11.80
N VAL A 27 3.15 8.45 -10.97
CA VAL A 27 2.87 9.14 -9.70
C VAL A 27 4.00 8.94 -8.70
N ASP A 28 4.33 9.98 -7.93
CA ASP A 28 5.25 9.86 -6.81
C ASP A 28 4.58 9.07 -5.67
N LEU A 29 4.93 7.78 -5.57
CA LEU A 29 4.42 6.89 -4.54
C LEU A 29 4.82 7.31 -3.12
N THR A 30 5.91 8.06 -2.94
CA THR A 30 6.29 8.63 -1.64
C THR A 30 5.27 9.67 -1.21
N GLU A 31 4.86 10.54 -2.14
CA GLU A 31 3.84 11.56 -1.89
C GLU A 31 2.47 10.93 -1.63
N VAL A 32 2.11 9.89 -2.39
CA VAL A 32 0.89 9.10 -2.15
C VAL A 32 0.88 8.55 -0.72
N ASN A 33 1.99 7.93 -0.27
CA ASN A 33 2.10 7.38 1.08
C ASN A 33 1.85 8.45 2.16
N GLN A 34 2.47 9.62 2.00
CA GLN A 34 2.39 10.72 2.97
C GLN A 34 0.99 11.33 3.08
N ARG A 35 0.21 11.32 1.99
CA ARG A 35 -1.15 11.88 1.94
C ARG A 35 -2.21 10.92 2.51
N MET A 36 -1.93 9.62 2.52
CA MET A 36 -2.85 8.62 3.05
C MET A 36 -2.81 8.55 4.58
N ARG A 37 -3.96 8.27 5.19
CA ARG A 37 -4.06 7.99 6.63
C ARG A 37 -3.52 6.61 6.97
N MET A 38 -3.89 5.62 6.15
CA MET A 38 -3.33 4.27 6.19
C MET A 38 -2.90 3.91 4.77
N PRO A 39 -1.64 3.54 4.53
CA PRO A 39 -1.14 3.29 3.19
C PRO A 39 -1.45 1.85 2.73
N ILE A 40 -2.74 1.51 2.63
CA ILE A 40 -3.21 0.22 2.12
C ILE A 40 -3.48 0.35 0.61
N VAL A 41 -2.92 -0.53 -0.22
CA VAL A 41 -3.10 -0.48 -1.68
C VAL A 41 -3.58 -1.83 -2.21
N PHE A 42 -4.71 -1.81 -2.91
CA PHE A 42 -5.21 -2.93 -3.70
C PHE A 42 -4.99 -2.63 -5.18
N ASP A 43 -4.10 -3.40 -5.82
CA ASP A 43 -3.70 -3.19 -7.20
C ASP A 43 -4.24 -4.32 -8.09
N GLY A 44 -5.38 -4.02 -8.74
CA GLY A 44 -6.06 -4.96 -9.63
C GLY A 44 -5.34 -5.19 -10.95
N ARG A 45 -4.35 -4.35 -11.28
CA ARG A 45 -3.63 -4.36 -12.57
C ARG A 45 -2.17 -4.74 -12.42
N ASN A 46 -1.71 -4.96 -11.19
CA ASN A 46 -0.33 -5.27 -10.86
C ASN A 46 0.66 -4.22 -11.41
N LEU A 47 0.24 -2.95 -11.43
CA LEU A 47 1.01 -1.83 -11.96
C LEU A 47 2.27 -1.54 -11.15
N PHE A 48 2.19 -1.66 -9.82
CA PHE A 48 3.32 -1.35 -8.95
C PHE A 48 4.17 -2.58 -8.63
N ASP A 49 5.45 -2.35 -8.37
CA ASP A 49 6.38 -3.38 -7.92
C ASP A 49 6.21 -3.66 -6.42
N PRO A 50 5.97 -4.92 -5.98
CA PRO A 50 5.71 -5.23 -4.58
C PRO A 50 6.87 -4.87 -3.64
N ALA A 51 8.13 -4.98 -4.09
CA ALA A 51 9.28 -4.65 -3.25
C ALA A 51 9.36 -3.14 -3.01
N THR A 52 9.15 -2.35 -4.08
CA THR A 52 9.06 -0.89 -3.98
C THR A 52 7.95 -0.45 -3.04
N MET A 53 6.75 -1.05 -3.15
CA MET A 53 5.62 -0.72 -2.28
C MET A 53 5.90 -1.03 -0.81
N ARG A 54 6.52 -2.18 -0.52
CA ARG A 54 6.99 -2.52 0.84
C ARG A 54 7.99 -1.49 1.36
N ASP A 55 8.99 -1.14 0.55
CA ASP A 55 10.10 -0.30 0.97
C ASP A 55 9.63 1.15 1.23
N LEU A 56 8.59 1.59 0.51
CA LEU A 56 7.87 2.85 0.75
C LEU A 56 6.84 2.77 1.88
N GLY A 57 6.66 1.62 2.52
CA GLY A 57 5.81 1.46 3.69
C GLY A 57 4.32 1.27 3.40
N PHE A 58 3.96 0.77 2.21
CA PHE A 58 2.59 0.37 1.91
C PHE A 58 2.33 -1.08 2.34
N GLN A 59 1.10 -1.36 2.75
CA GLN A 59 0.56 -2.71 2.73
C GLN A 59 -0.06 -2.93 1.35
N TYR A 60 0.57 -3.77 0.52
CA TYR A 60 0.25 -3.89 -0.90
C TYR A 60 -0.30 -5.27 -1.26
N PHE A 61 -1.48 -5.25 -1.88
CA PHE A 61 -2.21 -6.42 -2.38
C PHE A 61 -2.27 -6.39 -3.91
N GLY A 62 -1.44 -7.20 -4.56
CA GLY A 62 -1.51 -7.45 -6.00
C GLY A 62 -2.27 -8.74 -6.33
N ILE A 63 -2.84 -8.83 -7.53
CA ILE A 63 -3.53 -10.03 -8.00
C ILE A 63 -2.53 -11.15 -8.29
N GLY A 64 -2.69 -12.30 -7.62
CA GLY A 64 -1.81 -13.46 -7.81
C GLY A 64 -0.39 -13.26 -7.29
N ARG A 65 -0.15 -12.26 -6.43
CA ARG A 65 1.14 -11.95 -5.83
C ARG A 65 1.07 -12.13 -4.30
N PRO A 66 2.17 -12.52 -3.63
CA PRO A 66 2.25 -12.46 -2.18
C PRO A 66 2.02 -11.03 -1.67
N LEU A 67 1.43 -10.91 -0.49
CA LEU A 67 1.27 -9.64 0.22
C LEU A 67 2.65 -9.01 0.47
N ALA A 68 2.80 -7.73 0.11
CA ALA A 68 3.96 -6.94 0.51
C ALA A 68 3.60 -6.15 1.77
N GLU A 69 4.19 -6.55 2.89
CA GLU A 69 4.07 -5.84 4.16
C GLU A 69 5.16 -4.78 4.29
N PRO A 70 4.90 -3.62 4.93
CA PRO A 70 5.90 -2.58 5.19
C PRO A 70 7.15 -3.14 5.88
N SER A 71 8.34 -2.71 5.44
CA SER A 71 9.63 -3.19 5.98
C SER A 71 9.85 -2.85 7.46
N ASN A 72 9.16 -1.83 7.98
CA ASN A 72 9.24 -1.39 9.37
C ASN A 72 7.83 -1.20 9.95
N SER A 73 7.25 -2.26 10.49
CA SER A 73 5.89 -2.30 11.05
C SER A 73 5.75 -1.57 12.38
N TYR A 74 6.04 -0.25 12.42
CA TYR A 74 5.77 0.62 13.58
C TYR A 74 5.39 2.06 13.20
N ARG A 75 4.08 2.35 13.18
CA ARG A 75 3.51 3.66 13.56
C ARG A 75 2.29 3.42 14.48
N ASN A 76 2.54 3.15 15.76
CA ASN A 76 1.49 3.21 16.78
C ASN A 76 1.61 4.53 17.55
N GLY A 77 0.67 5.45 17.28
CA GLY A 77 0.43 6.66 18.07
C GLY A 77 -0.25 6.41 19.42
N ASN A 78 -0.53 5.15 19.77
CA ASN A 78 -0.97 4.72 21.10
C ASN A 78 -0.30 3.37 21.41
N GLY A 79 0.55 3.34 22.43
CA GLY A 79 1.34 2.18 22.80
C GLY A 79 0.51 0.99 23.24
N THR A 80 0.22 0.07 22.31
CA THR A 80 -0.03 -1.35 22.59
C THR A 80 0.44 -2.16 21.40
N SER A 81 1.66 -2.68 21.52
CA SER A 81 2.19 -3.69 20.62
C SER A 81 1.62 -5.04 21.05
N THR A 82 0.83 -5.68 20.18
CA THR A 82 0.58 -7.11 20.26
C THR A 82 0.80 -7.76 18.91
N ARG A 83 1.97 -8.39 18.80
CA ARG A 83 2.35 -9.57 18.00
C ARG A 83 1.60 -9.85 16.69
N GLY A 84 2.40 -10.02 15.63
CA GLY A 84 2.06 -10.83 14.48
C GLY A 84 3.24 -10.95 13.54
N ASP A 85 4.25 -11.74 13.93
CA ASP A 85 5.18 -12.34 12.97
C ASP A 85 4.37 -13.00 11.83
N PRO A 86 4.87 -13.04 10.58
CA PRO A 86 4.16 -13.68 9.49
C PRO A 86 3.88 -15.12 9.88
N VAL A 87 2.58 -15.49 9.90
CA VAL A 87 2.17 -16.89 9.99
C VAL A 87 2.81 -17.58 8.80
N ALA A 88 3.89 -18.32 9.06
CA ALA A 88 4.49 -19.22 8.11
C ALA A 88 3.38 -20.12 7.58
N LEU A 89 3.03 -19.95 6.31
CA LEU A 89 2.22 -20.90 5.55
C LEU A 89 2.97 -22.23 5.60
N ARG A 90 2.59 -23.10 6.54
CA ARG A 90 3.00 -24.51 6.55
C ARG A 90 2.34 -25.16 5.34
N SER A 91 3.15 -25.47 4.33
CA SER A 91 2.80 -26.43 3.29
C SER A 91 2.38 -27.75 3.95
N LYS A 92 1.24 -28.28 3.53
CA LYS A 92 0.93 -29.71 3.68
C LYS A 92 1.64 -30.49 2.59
#